data_AF-A0A399S765-F1
#
_entry.id   AF-A0A399S765-F1
#
_cell.length_a   1.000
_cell.length_b   1.000
_cell.length_c   1.000
_cell.angle_alpha   90.00
_cell.angle_beta   90.00
_cell.angle_gamma   90.00
#
_symmetry.space_group_name_H-M   'P 1'
#
loop_
_entity.id
_entity.type
_entity.pdbx_description
1 polymer ?
#
loop_
_entity_poly.entity_id
_entity_poly.type
_entity_poly.pdbx_seq_one_letter_code
_entity_poly.pdbx_strand_id
1 'polypeptide(L)'
;MNLKYKLKGAALAALFVAASMAAPEASAQQTTPQSQQQQQSFSDTDLKQFASASSRLVAVQQKGEKAMMSILEEEKLSIDKFNEMAQAHQQQKLDEVEASAEEKAAFNKAAQRMMELQPTLEKDVEAAIQKEGMTLEKYEQIMIAYRQDEALQQRVNALMQQN
;
A
#
# COMPACT_ATOMS: atom_id res chain seq x y z
N MET A 1 33.29 22.54 35.40
CA MET A 1 33.15 21.11 35.07
C MET A 1 32.52 21.06 33.67
N ASN A 2 33.17 20.73 32.55
CA ASN A 2 34.51 20.21 32.25
C ASN A 2 35.05 20.82 30.93
N LEU A 3 36.38 20.95 30.91
CA LEU A 3 37.42 21.24 29.88
C LEU A 3 37.01 21.43 28.40
N LYS A 4 37.47 22.49 27.68
CA LYS A 4 38.80 22.67 27.02
C LYS A 4 39.07 21.55 25.99
N TYR A 5 39.39 21.77 24.70
CA TYR A 5 40.54 22.45 24.08
C TYR A 5 40.21 22.78 22.58
N LYS A 6 40.45 23.99 22.03
CA LYS A 6 41.67 24.52 21.33
C LYS A 6 42.33 23.50 20.35
N LEU A 7 42.69 23.79 19.10
CA LEU A 7 43.51 24.85 18.49
C LEU A 7 43.23 24.91 16.95
N LYS A 8 43.14 26.10 16.32
CA LYS A 8 44.16 26.72 15.42
C LYS A 8 44.71 25.73 14.37
N GLY A 9 44.53 25.87 13.06
CA GLY A 9 44.44 27.05 12.20
C GLY A 9 45.50 26.89 11.11
N ALA A 10 45.13 27.02 9.83
CA ALA A 10 46.08 27.34 8.75
C ALA A 10 45.28 27.92 7.58
N ALA A 11 45.51 29.21 7.34
CA ALA A 11 45.15 29.89 6.10
C ALA A 11 45.94 29.29 4.93
N LEU A 12 45.41 29.42 3.71
CA LEU A 12 46.04 30.20 2.65
C LEU A 12 45.23 30.05 1.35
N ALA A 13 44.71 31.17 0.89
CA ALA A 13 44.32 31.34 -0.49
C ALA A 13 45.57 31.27 -1.37
N ALA A 14 45.54 30.44 -2.41
CA ALA A 14 46.41 30.58 -3.57
C ALA A 14 45.72 30.00 -4.80
N LEU A 15 45.21 30.91 -5.63
CA LEU A 15 44.90 30.69 -7.04
C LEU A 15 46.16 30.20 -7.77
N PHE A 16 46.08 29.05 -8.42
CA PHE A 16 46.93 28.73 -9.58
C PHE A 16 46.10 28.00 -10.63
N VAL A 17 45.82 28.72 -11.72
CA VAL A 17 45.46 28.14 -13.02
C VAL A 17 46.75 27.67 -13.67
N ALA A 18 46.82 26.40 -14.07
CA ALA A 18 47.66 25.95 -15.18
C ALA A 18 47.17 24.61 -15.70
N ALA A 19 46.80 24.61 -16.99
CA ALA A 19 46.43 23.45 -17.78
C ALA A 19 47.59 22.46 -17.92
N SER A 20 47.30 21.16 -17.89
CA SER A 20 48.12 20.12 -18.53
C SER A 20 47.26 18.89 -18.78
N MET A 21 47.22 18.48 -20.05
CA MET A 21 46.53 17.31 -20.56
C MET A 21 47.34 16.03 -20.24
N ALA A 22 46.68 14.96 -19.78
CA ALA A 22 47.01 13.55 -20.08
C ALA A 22 46.03 12.56 -19.40
N ALA A 23 45.26 11.87 -20.26
CA ALA A 23 44.77 10.48 -20.14
C ALA A 23 43.70 10.07 -19.08
N PRO A 24 42.95 8.96 -19.34
CA PRO A 24 41.56 8.73 -18.94
C PRO A 24 41.43 7.85 -17.69
N GLU A 25 40.37 8.03 -16.90
CA GLU A 25 39.80 7.10 -15.89
C GLU A 25 38.88 7.93 -14.97
N ALA A 26 37.72 7.52 -14.48
CA ALA A 26 36.88 6.36 -14.64
C ALA A 26 35.48 6.84 -14.22
N SER A 27 34.44 6.50 -14.97
CA SER A 27 33.06 6.79 -14.60
C SER A 27 32.75 6.13 -13.26
N ALA A 28 32.59 6.94 -12.20
CA ALA A 28 32.08 6.47 -10.91
C ALA A 28 30.62 6.05 -11.10
N GLN A 29 30.42 4.76 -11.36
CA GLN A 29 29.11 4.14 -11.44
C GLN A 29 28.51 4.14 -10.03
N GLN A 30 27.53 5.01 -9.80
CA GLN A 30 26.64 4.92 -8.65
C GLN A 30 25.89 3.59 -8.75
N THR A 31 26.39 2.57 -8.05
CA THR A 31 25.66 1.34 -7.78
C THR A 31 24.51 1.68 -6.83
N THR A 32 23.31 1.76 -7.39
CA THR A 32 22.06 1.65 -6.61
C THR A 32 22.11 0.31 -5.88
N PRO A 33 21.90 0.25 -4.55
CA PRO A 33 21.80 -1.03 -3.86
C PRO A 33 20.56 -1.75 -4.35
N GLN A 34 20.76 -2.70 -5.27
CA GLN A 34 19.75 -3.68 -5.65
C GLN A 34 19.54 -4.56 -4.42
N SER A 35 18.42 -4.35 -3.73
CA SER A 35 17.94 -5.27 -2.69
C SER A 35 17.90 -6.67 -3.30
N GLN A 36 18.76 -7.55 -2.81
CA GLN A 36 18.71 -8.97 -3.11
C GLN A 36 17.38 -9.48 -2.55
N GLN A 37 16.35 -9.55 -3.40
CA GLN A 37 15.15 -10.30 -3.10
C GLN A 37 15.60 -11.75 -2.96
N GLN A 38 15.72 -12.23 -1.72
CA GLN A 38 15.69 -13.67 -1.48
C GLN A 38 14.42 -14.19 -2.14
N GLN A 39 14.56 -15.00 -3.18
CA GLN A 39 13.45 -15.77 -3.74
C GLN A 39 12.92 -16.66 -2.62
N GLN A 40 11.92 -16.16 -1.90
CA GLN A 40 11.27 -16.90 -0.85
C GLN A 40 10.47 -18.00 -1.54
N SER A 41 10.91 -19.24 -1.39
CA SER A 41 10.15 -20.37 -1.92
C SER A 41 8.94 -20.62 -1.02
N PHE A 42 7.77 -20.70 -1.65
CA PHE A 42 6.51 -21.02 -0.98
C PHE A 42 6.16 -22.48 -1.23
N SER A 43 5.69 -23.17 -0.19
CA SER A 43 5.28 -24.58 -0.31
C SER A 43 3.96 -24.70 -1.08
N ASP A 44 3.69 -25.86 -1.67
CA ASP A 44 2.41 -26.11 -2.36
C ASP A 44 1.21 -25.99 -1.40
N THR A 45 1.42 -26.34 -0.13
CA THR A 45 0.44 -26.12 0.93
C THR A 45 0.19 -24.63 1.14
N ASP A 46 1.26 -23.83 1.23
CA ASP A 46 1.15 -22.38 1.39
C ASP A 46 0.34 -21.77 0.22
N LEU A 47 0.61 -22.20 -1.01
CA LEU A 47 -0.07 -21.68 -2.20
C LEU A 47 -1.55 -22.10 -2.27
N LYS A 48 -1.88 -23.31 -1.82
CA LYS A 48 -3.27 -23.77 -1.72
C LYS A 48 -4.04 -22.99 -0.66
N GLN A 49 -3.45 -22.81 0.52
CA GLN A 49 -4.04 -22.02 1.59
C GLN A 49 -4.22 -20.55 1.16
N PHE A 50 -3.24 -19.99 0.45
CA PHE A 50 -3.35 -18.65 -0.14
C PHE A 50 -4.52 -18.56 -1.13
N ALA A 51 -4.60 -19.49 -2.10
CA ALA A 51 -5.69 -19.53 -3.07
C ALA A 51 -7.08 -19.63 -2.40
N SER A 52 -7.23 -20.51 -1.39
CA SER A 52 -8.47 -20.64 -0.63
C SER A 52 -8.79 -19.38 0.17
N ALA A 53 -7.80 -18.77 0.83
CA ALA A 53 -7.97 -17.54 1.57
C ALA A 53 -8.38 -16.40 0.64
N SER A 54 -7.71 -16.23 -0.51
CA SER A 54 -8.07 -15.23 -1.53
C SER A 54 -9.52 -15.40 -2.01
N SER A 55 -9.97 -16.64 -2.26
CA SER A 55 -11.37 -16.91 -2.62
C SER A 55 -12.35 -16.47 -1.53
N ARG A 56 -12.04 -16.72 -0.25
CA ARG A 56 -12.87 -16.22 0.87
C ARG A 56 -12.84 -14.70 0.99
N LEU A 57 -11.70 -14.08 0.74
CA LEU A 57 -11.56 -12.63 0.81
C LEU A 57 -12.39 -11.92 -0.26
N VAL A 58 -12.62 -12.54 -1.43
CA VAL A 58 -13.59 -12.03 -2.41
C VAL A 58 -14.99 -11.91 -1.80
N ALA A 59 -15.42 -12.88 -0.99
CA ALA A 59 -16.72 -12.80 -0.31
C ALA A 59 -16.76 -11.70 0.77
N VAL A 60 -15.66 -11.49 1.50
CA VAL A 60 -15.54 -10.38 2.48
C VAL A 60 -15.60 -9.03 1.77
N GLN A 61 -14.92 -8.91 0.62
CA GLN A 61 -14.97 -7.71 -0.21
C GLN A 61 -16.39 -7.42 -0.71
N GLN A 62 -17.08 -8.42 -1.27
CA GLN A 62 -18.47 -8.28 -1.72
C GLN A 62 -19.42 -7.86 -0.58
N LYS A 63 -19.21 -8.39 0.63
CA LYS A 63 -19.96 -7.97 1.83
C LYS A 63 -19.72 -6.49 2.13
N GLY A 64 -18.47 -6.02 2.06
CA GLY A 64 -18.11 -4.62 2.22
C GLY A 64 -18.77 -3.71 1.18
N GLU A 65 -18.67 -4.09 -0.11
CA GLU A 65 -19.30 -3.35 -1.22
C GLU A 65 -20.82 -3.25 -1.04
N LYS A 66 -21.48 -4.35 -0.67
CA LYS A 66 -22.91 -4.35 -0.37
C LYS A 66 -23.26 -3.44 0.80
N ALA A 67 -22.48 -3.49 1.88
CA ALA A 67 -22.72 -2.63 3.05
C ALA A 67 -22.55 -1.15 2.70
N MET A 68 -21.55 -0.81 1.88
CA MET A 68 -21.34 0.54 1.35
C MET A 68 -22.56 1.01 0.55
N MET A 69 -23.05 0.19 -0.38
CA MET A 69 -24.25 0.53 -1.18
C MET A 69 -25.47 0.76 -0.29
N SER A 70 -25.72 -0.12 0.68
CA SER A 70 -26.84 0.04 1.62
C SER A 70 -26.75 1.32 2.45
N ILE A 71 -25.56 1.69 2.92
CA ILE A 71 -25.35 2.97 3.63
C ILE A 71 -25.72 4.15 2.72
N LEU A 72 -25.24 4.15 1.48
CA LEU A 72 -25.51 5.24 0.54
C LEU A 72 -27.00 5.35 0.18
N GLU A 73 -27.67 4.23 -0.03
CA GLU A 73 -29.12 4.18 -0.27
C GLU A 73 -29.90 4.73 0.93
N GLU A 74 -29.55 4.34 2.16
CA GLU A 74 -30.20 4.80 3.39
C GLU A 74 -30.01 6.30 3.63
N GLU A 75 -28.80 6.82 3.37
CA GLU A 75 -28.50 8.26 3.47
C GLU A 75 -28.98 9.05 2.24
N LYS A 76 -29.59 8.38 1.25
CA LYS A 76 -30.08 8.97 -0.01
C LYS A 76 -29.01 9.73 -0.78
N LEU A 77 -27.79 9.22 -0.77
CA LEU A 77 -26.65 9.80 -1.47
C LEU A 77 -26.26 8.87 -2.63
N SER A 78 -26.13 9.42 -3.83
CA SER A 78 -25.68 8.60 -4.97
C SER A 78 -24.19 8.24 -4.80
N ILE A 79 -23.81 7.10 -5.38
CA ILE A 79 -22.40 6.66 -5.39
C ILE A 79 -21.50 7.69 -6.07
N ASP A 80 -21.94 8.30 -7.17
CA ASP A 80 -21.16 9.31 -7.89
C ASP A 80 -20.93 10.54 -7.03
N LYS A 81 -21.97 11.02 -6.32
CA LYS A 81 -21.86 12.17 -5.43
C LYS A 81 -20.96 11.87 -4.25
N PHE A 82 -21.11 10.69 -3.64
CA PHE A 82 -20.22 10.25 -2.57
C PHE A 82 -18.76 10.20 -3.03
N ASN A 83 -18.48 9.63 -4.21
CA ASN A 83 -17.13 9.52 -4.76
C ASN A 83 -16.50 10.90 -5.04
N GLU A 84 -17.26 11.81 -5.65
CA GLU A 84 -16.84 13.20 -5.90
C GLU A 84 -16.45 13.89 -4.58
N MET A 85 -17.33 13.81 -3.57
CA MET A 85 -17.10 14.40 -2.25
C MET A 85 -15.95 13.73 -1.50
N ALA A 86 -15.82 12.41 -1.58
CA ALA A 86 -14.72 11.67 -0.96
C ALA A 86 -13.36 12.07 -1.56
N GLN A 87 -13.29 12.17 -2.89
CA GLN A 87 -12.09 12.63 -3.58
C GLN A 87 -11.74 14.07 -3.19
N ALA A 88 -12.72 14.97 -3.15
CA ALA A 88 -12.51 16.34 -2.74
C ALA A 88 -12.09 16.45 -1.26
N HIS A 89 -12.68 15.66 -0.37
CA HIS A 89 -12.31 15.59 1.04
C HIS A 89 -10.85 15.16 1.21
N GLN A 90 -10.39 14.14 0.48
CA GLN A 90 -8.98 13.71 0.49
C GLN A 90 -8.02 14.82 0.01
N GLN A 91 -8.46 15.66 -0.91
CA GLN A 91 -7.71 16.81 -1.43
C GLN A 91 -7.88 18.08 -0.58
N GLN A 92 -8.63 18.02 0.52
CA GLN A 92 -8.98 19.18 1.37
C GLN A 92 -9.75 20.27 0.60
N LYS A 93 -10.55 19.86 -0.39
CA LYS A 93 -11.33 20.72 -1.30
C LYS A 93 -12.83 20.43 -1.24
N LEU A 94 -13.31 19.84 -0.15
CA LEU A 94 -14.73 19.47 -0.02
C LEU A 94 -15.68 20.68 -0.20
N ASP A 95 -15.22 21.87 0.16
CA ASP A 95 -15.98 23.12 0.00
C ASP A 95 -16.11 23.57 -1.47
N GLU A 96 -15.24 23.10 -2.36
CA GLU A 96 -15.30 23.39 -3.80
C GLU A 96 -16.32 22.50 -4.54
N VAL A 97 -16.84 21.45 -3.89
CA VAL A 97 -17.85 20.56 -4.48
C VAL A 97 -19.24 21.20 -4.41
N GLU A 98 -19.91 21.29 -5.55
CA GLU A 98 -21.30 21.71 -5.62
C GLU A 98 -22.21 20.64 -4.98
N ALA A 99 -22.58 20.82 -3.72
CA ALA A 99 -23.44 19.89 -2.98
C ALA A 99 -24.40 20.66 -2.07
N SER A 100 -25.64 20.16 -1.96
CA SER A 100 -26.64 20.69 -1.03
C SER A 100 -26.23 20.47 0.43
N ALA A 101 -26.88 21.16 1.36
CA ALA A 101 -26.64 20.94 2.79
C ALA A 101 -27.00 19.50 3.21
N GLU A 102 -28.07 18.95 2.63
CA GLU A 102 -28.51 17.57 2.82
C GLU A 102 -27.48 16.58 2.30
N GLU A 103 -26.92 16.79 1.11
CA GLU A 103 -25.87 15.93 0.54
C GLU A 103 -24.58 15.97 1.40
N LYS A 104 -24.19 17.15 1.90
CA LYS A 104 -23.06 17.28 2.84
C LYS A 104 -23.30 16.54 4.15
N ALA A 105 -24.52 16.60 4.69
CA ALA A 105 -24.88 15.86 5.89
C ALA A 105 -24.90 14.34 5.64
N ALA A 106 -25.47 13.91 4.51
CA ALA A 106 -25.51 12.51 4.09
C ALA A 106 -24.09 11.94 3.89
N PHE A 107 -23.20 12.71 3.25
CA PHE A 107 -21.80 12.33 3.06
C PHE A 107 -21.09 12.09 4.40
N ASN A 108 -21.22 13.02 5.36
CA ASN A 108 -20.58 12.88 6.66
C ASN A 108 -21.08 11.65 7.42
N LYS A 109 -22.40 11.39 7.40
CA LYS A 109 -23.00 10.20 8.02
C LYS A 109 -22.54 8.92 7.33
N ALA A 110 -22.56 8.89 6.01
CA ALA A 110 -22.11 7.74 5.23
C ALA A 110 -20.64 7.44 5.51
N ALA A 111 -19.77 8.46 5.49
CA ALA A 111 -18.35 8.33 5.81
C ALA A 111 -18.14 7.79 7.23
N GLN A 112 -18.88 8.31 8.22
CA GLN A 112 -18.81 7.81 9.59
C GLN A 112 -19.20 6.33 9.69
N ARG A 113 -20.34 5.95 9.11
CA ARG A 113 -20.82 4.56 9.13
C ARG A 113 -19.86 3.61 8.40
N MET A 114 -19.25 4.08 7.30
CA MET A 114 -18.21 3.31 6.61
C MET A 114 -16.94 3.15 7.45
N MET A 115 -16.53 4.17 8.21
CA MET A 115 -15.42 4.05 9.17
C MET A 115 -15.73 3.02 10.27
N GLU A 116 -16.97 2.99 10.77
CA GLU A 116 -17.40 2.02 11.78
C GLU A 116 -17.44 0.57 11.24
N LEU A 117 -17.57 0.38 9.93
CA LEU A 117 -17.50 -0.93 9.29
C LEU A 117 -16.06 -1.46 9.15
N GLN A 118 -15.05 -0.59 9.05
CA GLN A 118 -13.66 -1.01 8.78
C GLN A 118 -13.15 -2.09 9.75
N PRO A 119 -13.28 -1.94 11.09
CA PRO A 119 -12.77 -2.96 12.02
C PRO A 119 -13.49 -4.31 11.87
N THR A 120 -14.77 -4.30 11.49
CA THR A 120 -15.53 -5.52 11.25
C THR A 120 -15.01 -6.23 10.00
N LEU A 121 -14.76 -5.50 8.93
CA LEU A 121 -14.20 -6.05 7.69
C LEU A 121 -12.77 -6.55 7.90
N GLU A 122 -11.93 -5.81 8.62
CA GLU A 122 -10.56 -6.23 8.98
C GLU A 122 -10.56 -7.56 9.74
N LYS A 123 -11.47 -7.71 10.72
CA LYS A 123 -11.63 -8.96 11.45
C LYS A 123 -12.11 -10.11 10.57
N ASP A 124 -13.01 -9.84 9.63
CA ASP A 124 -13.48 -10.84 8.67
C ASP A 124 -12.34 -11.29 7.73
N VAL A 125 -11.46 -10.36 7.32
CA VAL A 125 -10.25 -10.66 6.54
C VAL A 125 -9.30 -11.56 7.34
N GLU A 126 -8.97 -11.18 8.58
CA GLU A 126 -8.09 -11.96 9.44
C GLU A 126 -8.64 -13.37 9.67
N ALA A 127 -9.93 -13.48 9.99
CA ALA A 127 -10.60 -14.76 10.20
C ALA A 127 -10.61 -15.63 8.93
N ALA A 128 -10.80 -15.03 7.75
CA ALA A 128 -10.77 -15.76 6.49
C ALA A 128 -9.40 -16.39 6.20
N ILE A 129 -8.31 -15.67 6.50
CA ILE A 129 -6.93 -16.14 6.33
C ILE A 129 -6.58 -17.21 7.36
N GLN A 130 -6.88 -16.95 8.64
CA GLN A 130 -6.58 -17.88 9.74
C GLN A 130 -7.35 -19.20 9.62
N LYS A 131 -8.58 -19.17 9.08
CA LYS A 131 -9.39 -20.37 8.85
C LYS A 131 -8.74 -21.36 7.89
N GLU A 132 -7.91 -20.88 6.97
CA GLU A 132 -7.14 -21.73 6.05
C GLU A 132 -5.82 -22.21 6.65
N GLY A 133 -5.54 -21.88 7.92
CA GLY A 133 -4.31 -22.27 8.62
C GLY A 133 -3.09 -21.45 8.20
N MET A 134 -3.32 -20.25 7.67
CA MET A 134 -2.28 -19.31 7.26
C MET A 134 -2.22 -18.11 8.23
N THR A 135 -1.02 -17.59 8.49
CA THR A 135 -0.84 -16.34 9.23
C THR A 135 -1.00 -15.14 8.29
N LEU A 136 -1.41 -13.99 8.82
CA LEU A 136 -1.54 -12.77 8.03
C LEU A 136 -0.20 -12.38 7.38
N GLU A 137 0.90 -12.44 8.12
CA GLU A 137 2.24 -12.13 7.61
C GLU A 137 2.62 -13.03 6.41
N LYS A 138 2.33 -14.34 6.49
CA LYS A 138 2.62 -15.27 5.40
C LYS A 138 1.74 -14.97 4.18
N TYR A 139 0.48 -14.64 4.39
CA TYR A 139 -0.44 -14.22 3.33
C TYR A 139 0.08 -12.98 2.61
N GLU A 140 0.53 -11.96 3.35
CA GLU A 140 1.10 -10.72 2.80
C GLU A 140 2.39 -10.98 2.02
N GLN A 141 3.29 -11.82 2.53
CA GLN A 141 4.51 -12.22 1.81
C GLN A 141 4.19 -12.90 0.47
N ILE A 142 3.23 -13.84 0.45
CA ILE A 142 2.79 -14.49 -0.79
C ILE A 142 2.11 -13.48 -1.70
N MET A 143 1.30 -12.55 -1.18
CA MET A 143 0.63 -11.51 -1.97
C MET A 143 1.65 -10.59 -2.67
N ILE A 144 2.70 -10.16 -1.96
CA ILE A 144 3.77 -9.33 -2.53
C ILE A 144 4.49 -10.08 -3.64
N ALA A 145 4.88 -11.33 -3.39
CA ALA A 145 5.53 -12.17 -4.39
C ALA A 145 4.61 -12.44 -5.59
N TYR A 146 3.33 -12.74 -5.34
CA TYR A 146 2.32 -12.98 -6.37
C TYR A 146 2.19 -11.77 -7.31
N ARG A 147 2.30 -10.54 -6.83
CA ARG A 147 2.26 -9.34 -7.70
C ARG A 147 3.49 -9.18 -8.60
N GLN A 148 4.60 -9.82 -8.26
CA GLN A 148 5.90 -9.60 -8.90
C GLN A 148 6.39 -10.80 -9.73
N ASP A 149 5.95 -12.01 -9.40
CA ASP A 149 6.39 -13.26 -10.01
C ASP A 149 5.27 -13.88 -10.85
N GLU A 150 5.42 -13.83 -12.18
CA GLU A 150 4.45 -14.37 -13.14
C GLU A 150 4.29 -15.90 -13.02
N ALA A 151 5.36 -16.64 -12.73
CA ALA A 151 5.29 -18.08 -12.58
C ALA A 151 4.49 -18.45 -11.32
N LEU A 152 4.67 -17.69 -10.24
CA LEU A 152 3.86 -17.80 -9.04
C LEU A 152 2.38 -17.48 -9.32
N GLN A 153 2.09 -16.44 -10.11
CA GLN A 153 0.72 -16.11 -10.52
C GLN A 153 0.05 -17.26 -11.24
N GLN A 154 0.71 -17.82 -12.26
CA GLN A 154 0.18 -18.95 -13.02
C GLN A 154 -0.11 -20.14 -12.10
N ARG A 155 0.80 -20.42 -11.16
CA ARG A 155 0.66 -21.53 -10.21
C ARG A 155 -0.52 -21.34 -9.27
N VAL A 156 -0.69 -20.16 -8.69
CA VAL A 156 -1.83 -19.85 -7.80
C VAL A 156 -3.15 -19.82 -8.58
N ASN A 157 -3.16 -19.27 -9.79
CA ASN A 157 -4.36 -19.26 -10.65
C ASN A 157 -4.82 -20.67 -11.01
N ALA A 158 -3.88 -21.58 -11.31
CA ALA A 158 -4.20 -22.98 -11.56
C ALA A 158 -4.81 -23.68 -10.32
N LEU A 159 -4.37 -23.31 -9.11
CA LEU A 159 -4.94 -23.83 -7.86
C LEU A 159 -6.35 -23.28 -7.61
N MET A 160 -6.60 -22.01 -7.91
CA MET A 160 -7.93 -21.40 -7.77
C MET A 160 -8.96 -21.98 -8.75
N GLN A 161 -8.55 -22.47 -9.92
CA GLN A 161 -9.46 -23.10 -10.89
C GLN A 161 -9.82 -24.56 -10.56
N GLN A 162 -9.08 -25.21 -9.66
CA GLN A 162 -9.27 -26.62 -9.28
C GLN A 162 -10.11 -26.80 -8.00
N ASN A 163 -10.42 -25.71 -7.31
CA ASN A 163 -11.23 -25.66 -6.09
C ASN A 163 -12.65 -25.17 -6.39
#